data_AF-A0A961DWR7-F1
#
_entry.id   AF-A0A961DWR7-F1
#
_cell.length_a   1.000
_cell.length_b   1.000
_cell.length_c   1.000
_cell.angle_alpha   90.00
_cell.angle_beta   90.00
_cell.angle_gamma   90.00
#
_symmetry.space_group_name_H-M   'P 1'
#
loop_
_entity.id
_entity.type
_entity.pdbx_description
1 polymer ?
#
loop_
_entity_poly.entity_id
_entity_poly.type
_entity_poly.pdbx_seq_one_letter_code
_entity_poly.pdbx_strand_id
1 'polypeptide(L)'
;AGQADVVVTNHALLAIDAIAEASVLPEHDYLVVDEAHELTDRVTSVATGELTPGPLGVTVRRTARLIGPELTQRLEAAVATFVSAIHDAQPGRIDQLDDELATYLTALRDAAGAARSAIDPAPKDPAAAAARSESIAALTEVADTAARVLDSFAPPIAERTDVVWLDHEEQRGSGAVNPVLRVAPLSVAALLAERVFGASTAVLTSATLTLGGSFDAMAEAWGLARGP
;
A
#
# COMPACT_ATOMS: atom_id res chain seq x y z
N ALA A 1 9.52 27.31 -5.38
CA ALA A 1 9.64 26.72 -4.03
C ALA A 1 11.12 26.62 -3.71
N GLY A 2 11.57 27.02 -2.52
CA GLY A 2 13.01 27.00 -2.18
C GLY A 2 13.53 28.15 -1.32
N GLN A 3 12.66 28.88 -0.61
CA GLN A 3 13.05 29.94 0.34
C GLN A 3 12.49 29.73 1.74
N ALA A 4 11.89 28.56 2.00
CA ALA A 4 11.34 28.28 3.32
C ALA A 4 12.44 27.60 4.15
N ASP A 5 12.79 28.20 5.29
CA ASP A 5 13.72 27.61 6.26
C ASP A 5 13.05 26.52 7.10
N VAL A 6 11.72 26.52 7.18
CA VAL A 6 10.90 25.54 7.90
C VAL A 6 9.73 25.13 7.04
N VAL A 7 9.52 23.81 6.92
CA VAL A 7 8.36 23.23 6.24
C VAL A 7 7.52 22.48 7.26
N VAL A 8 6.23 22.80 7.31
CA VAL A 8 5.26 22.07 8.14
C VAL A 8 4.39 21.23 7.22
N THR A 9 4.34 19.93 7.49
CA THR A 9 3.58 18.94 6.71
C THR A 9 2.81 18.00 7.64
N ASN A 10 1.90 17.22 7.08
CA ASN A 10 1.20 16.19 7.82
C ASN A 10 2.02 14.88 7.87
N HIS A 11 1.69 14.00 8.81
CA HIS A 11 2.33 12.68 8.95
C HIS A 11 2.14 11.78 7.73
N ALA A 12 1.05 11.96 6.99
CA ALA A 12 0.78 11.16 5.79
C ALA A 12 1.85 11.40 4.71
N LEU A 13 2.27 12.65 4.50
CA LEU A 13 3.33 12.96 3.54
C LEU A 13 4.70 12.46 4.00
N LEU A 14 4.99 12.48 5.31
CA LEU A 14 6.20 11.84 5.86
C LEU A 14 6.17 10.32 5.65
N ALA A 15 5.02 9.68 5.88
CA ALA A 15 4.86 8.23 5.67
C ALA A 15 5.01 7.83 4.19
N ILE A 16 4.44 8.63 3.28
CA ILE A 16 4.62 8.44 1.83
C ILE A 16 6.08 8.60 1.44
N ASP A 17 6.75 9.65 1.93
CA ASP A 17 8.18 9.91 1.65
C ASP A 17 9.08 8.77 2.14
N ALA A 18 8.77 8.19 3.30
CA ALA A 18 9.54 7.07 3.86
C ALA A 18 9.43 5.77 3.05
N ILE A 19 8.33 5.56 2.31
CA ILE A 19 8.07 4.34 1.53
C ILE A 19 8.40 4.53 0.05
N ALA A 20 8.25 5.75 -0.47
CA ALA A 20 8.48 6.06 -1.87
C ALA A 20 9.95 5.87 -2.28
N GLU A 21 10.18 5.46 -3.52
CA GLU A 21 11.52 5.38 -4.08
C GLU A 21 12.12 6.77 -4.37
N ALA A 22 11.26 7.78 -4.56
CA ALA A 22 11.64 9.16 -4.82
C ALA A 22 11.11 10.07 -3.72
N SER A 23 11.98 10.94 -3.20
CA SER A 23 11.63 11.91 -2.16
C SER A 23 10.53 12.87 -2.64
N VAL A 24 9.48 12.94 -1.86
CA VAL A 24 8.33 13.84 -2.01
C VAL A 24 8.57 15.11 -1.19
N LEU A 25 9.25 14.97 -0.05
CA LEU A 25 9.63 16.09 0.79
C LEU A 25 10.91 16.75 0.28
N PRO A 26 11.08 18.08 0.49
CA PRO A 26 12.36 18.74 0.27
C PRO A 26 13.46 18.12 1.13
N GLU A 27 14.70 18.18 0.64
CA GLU A 27 15.88 17.79 1.41
C GLU A 27 15.95 18.57 2.73
N HIS A 28 16.21 17.86 3.83
CA HIS A 28 16.25 18.41 5.17
C HIS A 28 17.18 17.58 6.07
N ASP A 29 17.94 18.25 6.95
CA ASP A 29 18.82 17.57 7.91
C ASP A 29 18.11 17.25 9.24
N TYR A 30 17.03 17.99 9.54
CA TYR A 30 16.33 17.95 10.82
C TYR A 30 14.84 17.71 10.64
N LEU A 31 14.29 16.81 11.46
CA LEU A 31 12.88 16.45 11.46
C LEU A 31 12.30 16.59 12.86
N VAL A 32 11.14 17.23 12.99
CA VAL A 32 10.36 17.24 14.24
C VAL A 32 9.04 16.54 13.97
N VAL A 33 8.77 15.43 14.67
CA VAL A 33 7.50 14.70 14.58
C VAL A 33 6.72 14.94 15.86
N ASP A 34 5.65 15.71 15.75
CA ASP A 34 4.68 15.84 16.83
C ASP A 34 3.69 14.68 16.84
N GLU A 35 3.09 14.37 17.98
CA GLU A 35 2.28 13.16 18.19
C GLU A 35 2.90 11.87 17.61
N ALA A 36 4.19 11.69 17.85
CA ALA A 36 4.97 10.59 17.28
C ALA A 36 4.41 9.18 17.58
N HIS A 37 3.55 9.04 18.59
CA HIS A 37 2.85 7.78 18.87
C HIS A 37 1.99 7.30 17.68
N GLU A 38 1.51 8.19 16.81
CA GLU A 38 0.76 7.81 15.61
C GLU A 38 1.65 7.35 14.44
N LEU A 39 2.96 7.62 14.49
CA LEU A 39 3.84 7.47 13.32
C LEU A 39 3.84 6.05 12.75
N THR A 40 3.94 5.04 13.62
CA THR A 40 3.93 3.63 13.23
C THR A 40 2.64 3.24 12.50
N ASP A 41 1.49 3.69 13.00
CA ASP A 41 0.19 3.40 12.40
C ASP A 41 0.04 4.11 11.06
N ARG A 42 0.54 5.35 10.93
CA ARG A 42 0.51 6.12 9.68
C ARG A 42 1.38 5.46 8.61
N VAL A 43 2.59 5.04 8.96
CA VAL A 43 3.48 4.33 8.02
C VAL A 43 2.91 2.97 7.65
N THR A 44 2.39 2.21 8.61
CA THR A 44 1.72 0.92 8.33
C THR A 44 0.53 1.11 7.40
N SER A 45 -0.29 2.14 7.63
CA SER A 45 -1.44 2.46 6.77
C SER A 45 -1.03 2.77 5.34
N VAL A 46 0.05 3.53 5.11
CA VAL A 46 0.56 3.82 3.76
C VAL A 46 1.24 2.60 3.14
N ALA A 47 1.89 1.76 3.95
CA ALA A 47 2.51 0.51 3.51
C ALA A 47 1.49 -0.61 3.27
N THR A 48 0.21 -0.40 3.60
CA THR A 48 -0.85 -1.39 3.39
C THR A 48 -1.28 -1.35 1.92
N GLY A 49 -1.15 -2.49 1.23
CA GLY A 49 -1.74 -2.67 -0.09
C GLY A 49 -3.19 -3.13 0.05
N GLU A 50 -4.08 -2.57 -0.78
CA GLU A 50 -5.51 -2.91 -0.77
C GLU A 50 -6.00 -3.33 -2.17
N LEU A 51 -6.81 -4.39 -2.21
CA LEU A 51 -7.56 -4.79 -3.41
C LEU A 51 -9.06 -4.68 -3.11
N THR A 52 -9.68 -3.64 -3.68
CA THR A 52 -11.08 -3.28 -3.42
C THR A 52 -11.90 -3.23 -4.71
N PRO A 53 -13.15 -3.73 -4.75
CA PRO A 53 -13.97 -3.76 -5.97
C PRO A 53 -14.15 -2.40 -6.67
N GLY A 54 -14.37 -1.32 -5.90
CA GLY A 54 -14.58 0.02 -6.44
C GLY A 54 -13.39 0.54 -7.24
N PRO A 55 -12.22 0.75 -6.61
CA PRO A 55 -10.96 1.09 -7.27
C PRO A 55 -10.61 0.16 -8.45
N LEU A 56 -10.71 -1.16 -8.28
CA LEU A 56 -10.44 -2.12 -9.37
C LEU A 56 -11.35 -1.87 -10.59
N GLY A 57 -12.66 -1.66 -10.36
CA GLY A 57 -13.60 -1.34 -11.43
C GLY A 57 -13.31 0.00 -12.11
N VAL A 58 -12.81 1.00 -11.37
CA VAL A 58 -12.35 2.28 -11.95
C VAL A 58 -11.13 2.05 -12.85
N THR A 59 -10.14 1.30 -12.37
CA THR A 59 -8.92 0.96 -13.13
C THR A 59 -9.24 0.25 -14.44
N VAL A 60 -10.14 -0.74 -14.41
CA VAL A 60 -10.64 -1.43 -15.60
C VAL A 60 -11.23 -0.45 -16.61
N ARG A 61 -12.20 0.39 -16.19
CA ARG A 61 -12.91 1.32 -17.09
C ARG A 61 -11.98 2.36 -17.72
N ARG A 62 -10.99 2.85 -16.98
CA ARG A 62 -10.01 3.82 -17.47
C ARG A 62 -9.06 3.16 -18.48
N THR A 63 -8.55 1.99 -18.12
CA THR A 63 -7.59 1.23 -18.93
C THR A 63 -8.19 0.71 -20.23
N ALA A 64 -9.47 0.31 -20.23
CA ALA A 64 -10.18 -0.19 -21.41
C ALA A 64 -10.16 0.77 -22.61
N ARG A 65 -9.97 2.08 -22.37
CA ARG A 65 -9.85 3.11 -23.41
C ARG A 65 -8.45 3.24 -24.00
N LEU A 66 -7.46 2.57 -23.40
CA LEU A 66 -6.04 2.70 -23.70
C LEU A 66 -5.43 1.43 -24.30
N ILE A 67 -6.09 0.28 -24.16
CA ILE A 67 -5.59 -1.04 -24.59
C ILE A 67 -6.58 -1.74 -25.54
N GLY A 68 -6.11 -2.81 -26.20
CA GLY A 68 -6.93 -3.61 -27.13
C GLY A 68 -8.01 -4.46 -26.44
N PRO A 69 -9.05 -4.89 -27.17
CA PRO A 69 -10.23 -5.57 -26.60
C PRO A 69 -9.91 -6.90 -25.90
N GLU A 70 -8.91 -7.65 -26.37
CA GLU A 70 -8.50 -8.92 -25.76
C GLU A 70 -7.93 -8.70 -24.34
N LEU A 71 -7.05 -7.72 -24.17
CA LEU A 71 -6.45 -7.40 -22.88
C LEU A 71 -7.49 -6.80 -21.92
N THR A 72 -8.42 -5.98 -22.43
CA THR A 72 -9.56 -5.47 -21.65
C THR A 72 -10.41 -6.63 -21.11
N GLN A 73 -10.81 -7.58 -21.96
CA GLN A 73 -11.61 -8.73 -21.54
C GLN A 73 -10.89 -9.59 -20.50
N ARG A 74 -9.58 -9.82 -20.69
CA ARG A 74 -8.77 -10.57 -19.72
C ARG A 74 -8.72 -9.89 -18.35
N LEU A 75 -8.51 -8.57 -18.32
CA LEU A 75 -8.48 -7.80 -17.08
C LEU A 75 -9.86 -7.76 -16.40
N GLU A 76 -10.92 -7.53 -17.17
CA GLU A 76 -12.31 -7.56 -16.69
C GLU A 76 -12.66 -8.90 -16.05
N ALA A 77 -12.33 -10.02 -16.71
CA ALA A 77 -12.58 -11.35 -16.19
C ALA A 77 -11.80 -11.61 -14.90
N ALA A 78 -10.50 -11.28 -14.85
CA ALA A 78 -9.68 -11.48 -13.66
C ALA A 78 -10.19 -10.67 -12.46
N VAL A 79 -10.57 -9.41 -12.68
CA VAL A 79 -11.16 -8.55 -11.64
C VAL A 79 -12.50 -9.10 -11.17
N ALA A 80 -13.39 -9.49 -12.09
CA ALA A 80 -14.71 -10.00 -11.74
C ALA A 80 -14.63 -11.30 -10.92
N THR A 81 -13.79 -12.24 -11.34
CA THR A 81 -13.59 -13.50 -10.62
C THR A 81 -12.99 -13.27 -9.24
N PHE A 82 -11.94 -12.46 -9.13
CA PHE A 82 -11.33 -12.12 -7.84
C PHE A 82 -12.33 -11.44 -6.89
N VAL A 83 -13.06 -10.42 -7.39
CA VAL A 83 -14.05 -9.68 -6.60
C VAL A 83 -15.17 -10.59 -6.09
N SER A 84 -15.65 -11.52 -6.93
CA SER A 84 -16.65 -12.51 -6.51
C SER A 84 -16.11 -13.39 -5.39
N ALA A 85 -14.88 -13.89 -5.52
CA ALA A 85 -14.28 -14.77 -4.52
C ALA A 85 -14.14 -14.09 -3.14
N ILE A 86 -13.64 -12.85 -3.10
CA ILE A 86 -13.51 -12.11 -1.82
C ILE A 86 -14.85 -11.64 -1.25
N HIS A 87 -15.89 -11.53 -2.07
CA HIS A 87 -17.24 -11.22 -1.59
C HIS A 87 -17.83 -12.37 -0.79
N ASP A 88 -17.64 -13.60 -1.25
CA ASP A 88 -18.19 -14.81 -0.63
C ASP A 88 -17.32 -15.36 0.52
N ALA A 89 -16.06 -14.92 0.61
CA ALA A 89 -15.13 -15.32 1.65
C ALA A 89 -15.46 -14.71 3.03
N GLN A 90 -15.07 -15.37 4.11
CA GLN A 90 -15.28 -14.87 5.47
C GLN A 90 -14.21 -13.82 5.85
N PRO A 91 -14.60 -12.70 6.47
CA PRO A 91 -13.64 -11.70 6.92
C PRO A 91 -12.81 -12.22 8.09
N GLY A 92 -11.56 -11.79 8.14
CA GLY A 92 -10.57 -12.22 9.11
C GLY A 92 -9.16 -12.36 8.52
N ARG A 93 -8.21 -12.69 9.40
CA ARG A 93 -6.83 -12.96 9.02
C ARG A 93 -6.74 -14.26 8.23
N ILE A 94 -5.98 -14.23 7.14
CA ILE A 94 -5.76 -15.37 6.25
C ILE A 94 -4.40 -16.00 6.61
N ASP A 95 -4.44 -17.13 7.32
CA ASP A 95 -3.23 -17.87 7.70
C ASP A 95 -2.76 -18.82 6.58
N GLN A 96 -3.69 -19.27 5.73
CA GLN A 96 -3.42 -20.13 4.58
C GLN A 96 -4.16 -19.59 3.36
N LEU A 97 -3.44 -19.46 2.25
CA LEU A 97 -4.00 -19.11 0.96
C LEU A 97 -4.39 -20.41 0.26
N ASP A 98 -5.67 -20.58 -0.03
CA ASP A 98 -6.14 -21.73 -0.80
C ASP A 98 -5.76 -21.61 -2.29
N ASP A 99 -5.78 -22.75 -2.99
CA ASP A 99 -5.38 -22.84 -4.40
C ASP A 99 -6.27 -21.97 -5.30
N GLU A 100 -7.53 -21.77 -4.91
CA GLU A 100 -8.52 -21.01 -5.67
C GLU A 100 -8.18 -19.51 -5.64
N LEU A 101 -8.05 -18.92 -4.46
CA LEU A 101 -7.69 -17.52 -4.29
C LEU A 101 -6.27 -17.24 -4.82
N ALA A 102 -5.33 -18.18 -4.65
CA ALA A 102 -4.00 -18.08 -5.25
C ALA A 102 -4.07 -18.01 -6.80
N THR A 103 -4.93 -18.81 -7.42
CA THR A 103 -5.16 -18.79 -8.87
C THR A 103 -5.74 -17.45 -9.31
N TYR A 104 -6.71 -16.91 -8.58
CA TYR A 104 -7.36 -15.64 -8.91
C TYR A 104 -6.42 -14.44 -8.75
N LEU A 105 -5.63 -14.40 -7.66
CA LEU A 105 -4.60 -13.38 -7.47
C LEU A 105 -3.52 -13.45 -8.56
N THR A 106 -3.11 -14.65 -8.96
CA THR A 106 -2.16 -14.85 -10.06
C THR A 106 -2.72 -14.31 -11.37
N ALA A 107 -3.98 -14.64 -11.70
CA ALA A 107 -4.65 -14.14 -12.89
C ALA A 107 -4.80 -12.61 -12.88
N LEU A 108 -5.14 -12.03 -11.73
CA LEU A 108 -5.26 -10.59 -11.53
C LEU A 108 -3.92 -9.87 -11.73
N ARG A 109 -2.86 -10.35 -11.07
CA ARG A 109 -1.49 -9.85 -11.22
C ARG A 109 -1.05 -9.85 -12.68
N ASP A 110 -1.19 -10.99 -13.36
CA ASP A 110 -0.71 -11.18 -14.72
C ASP A 110 -1.52 -10.34 -15.71
N ALA A 111 -2.84 -10.23 -15.53
CA ALA A 111 -3.70 -9.38 -16.37
C ALA A 111 -3.39 -7.89 -16.19
N ALA A 112 -3.20 -7.43 -14.95
CA ALA A 112 -2.81 -6.05 -14.67
C ALA A 112 -1.43 -5.72 -15.25
N GLY A 113 -0.44 -6.60 -15.10
CA GLY A 113 0.89 -6.46 -15.68
C GLY A 113 0.89 -6.42 -17.21
N ALA A 114 0.08 -7.27 -17.85
CA ALA A 114 -0.08 -7.26 -19.31
C ALA A 114 -0.76 -5.98 -19.81
N ALA A 115 -1.82 -5.53 -19.14
CA ALA A 115 -2.51 -4.28 -19.45
C ALA A 115 -1.58 -3.08 -19.30
N ARG A 116 -0.80 -3.01 -18.21
CA ARG A 116 0.20 -1.95 -17.98
C ARG A 116 1.20 -1.88 -19.12
N SER A 117 1.73 -3.03 -19.53
CA SER A 117 2.78 -3.13 -20.56
C SER A 117 2.28 -2.74 -21.95
N ALA A 118 0.96 -2.72 -22.18
CA ALA A 118 0.35 -2.31 -23.43
C ALA A 118 0.09 -0.79 -23.54
N ILE A 119 0.22 -0.04 -22.44
CA ILE A 119 0.03 1.41 -22.44
C ILE A 119 1.33 2.10 -22.85
N ASP A 120 1.28 2.93 -23.89
CA ASP A 120 2.39 3.80 -24.29
C ASP A 120 2.59 4.95 -23.27
N PRO A 121 3.72 4.98 -22.54
CA PRO A 121 3.96 5.93 -21.44
C PRO A 121 4.24 7.36 -21.91
N ALA A 122 4.54 7.59 -23.20
CA ALA A 122 4.99 8.88 -23.70
C ALA A 122 4.19 9.38 -24.91
N PRO A 123 2.87 9.64 -24.77
CA PRO A 123 2.11 10.29 -25.83
C PRO A 123 2.63 11.71 -26.10
N LYS A 124 2.37 12.19 -27.32
CA LYS A 124 2.71 13.55 -27.73
C LYS A 124 1.89 14.63 -27.00
N ASP A 125 0.71 14.28 -26.50
CA ASP A 125 -0.19 15.20 -25.79
C ASP A 125 0.01 15.12 -24.26
N PRO A 126 0.33 16.23 -23.57
CA PRO A 126 0.52 16.25 -22.12
C PRO A 126 -0.68 15.76 -21.32
N ALA A 127 -1.92 16.05 -21.76
CA ALA A 127 -3.11 15.60 -21.04
C ALA A 127 -3.28 14.07 -21.13
N ALA A 128 -3.06 13.51 -22.32
CA ALA A 128 -2.98 12.07 -22.51
C ALA A 128 -1.83 11.44 -21.71
N ALA A 129 -0.68 12.11 -21.56
CA ALA A 129 0.45 11.61 -20.78
C ALA A 129 0.08 11.43 -19.30
N ALA A 130 -0.56 12.43 -18.70
CA ALA A 130 -1.01 12.37 -17.31
C ALA A 130 -2.01 11.23 -17.07
N ALA A 131 -3.05 11.12 -17.91
CA ALA A 131 -4.07 10.07 -17.77
C ALA A 131 -3.51 8.64 -17.95
N ARG A 132 -2.53 8.47 -18.86
CA ARG A 132 -1.84 7.19 -19.05
C ARG A 132 -0.92 6.88 -17.88
N SER A 133 -0.18 7.86 -17.38
CA SER A 133 0.66 7.69 -16.19
C SER A 133 -0.17 7.28 -14.97
N GLU A 134 -1.35 7.89 -14.76
CA GLU A 134 -2.28 7.50 -13.70
C GLU A 134 -2.77 6.06 -13.87
N SER A 135 -3.08 5.64 -15.10
CA SER A 135 -3.52 4.27 -15.40
C SER A 135 -2.38 3.25 -15.21
N ILE A 136 -1.16 3.59 -15.62
CA ILE A 136 0.04 2.76 -15.40
C ILE A 136 0.32 2.59 -13.91
N ALA A 137 0.23 3.68 -13.13
CA ALA A 137 0.42 3.64 -11.68
C ALA A 137 -0.64 2.74 -11.02
N ALA A 138 -1.91 2.91 -11.35
CA ALA A 138 -3.00 2.10 -10.81
C ALA A 138 -2.87 0.60 -11.16
N LEU A 139 -2.46 0.27 -12.39
CA LEU A 139 -2.21 -1.13 -12.78
C LEU A 139 -0.98 -1.72 -12.11
N THR A 140 0.05 -0.90 -11.86
CA THR A 140 1.25 -1.31 -11.11
C THR A 140 0.88 -1.64 -9.67
N GLU A 141 0.13 -0.77 -9.00
CA GLU A 141 -0.36 -0.99 -7.63
C GLU A 141 -1.19 -2.27 -7.51
N VAL A 142 -2.10 -2.54 -8.46
CA VAL A 142 -2.88 -3.78 -8.49
C VAL A 142 -1.99 -5.01 -8.66
N ALA A 143 -1.04 -4.97 -9.61
CA ALA A 143 -0.16 -6.09 -9.88
C ALA A 143 0.78 -6.37 -8.68
N ASP A 144 1.39 -5.32 -8.13
CA ASP A 144 2.35 -5.42 -7.04
C ASP A 144 1.67 -5.85 -5.74
N THR A 145 0.45 -5.35 -5.46
CA THR A 145 -0.34 -5.80 -4.30
C THR A 145 -0.72 -7.27 -4.44
N ALA A 146 -1.21 -7.70 -5.60
CA ALA A 146 -1.55 -9.11 -5.82
C ALA A 146 -0.31 -10.03 -5.74
N ALA A 147 0.84 -9.59 -6.27
CA ALA A 147 2.11 -10.29 -6.15
C ALA A 147 2.55 -10.40 -4.68
N ARG A 148 2.52 -9.29 -3.94
CA ARG A 148 2.89 -9.26 -2.52
C ARG A 148 2.02 -10.17 -1.67
N VAL A 149 0.71 -10.22 -1.93
CA VAL A 149 -0.17 -11.20 -1.26
C VAL A 149 0.36 -12.61 -1.54
N LEU A 150 0.56 -13.00 -2.80
CA LEU A 150 1.06 -14.34 -3.15
C LEU A 150 2.40 -14.66 -2.50
N ASP A 151 3.36 -13.75 -2.59
CA ASP A 151 4.72 -13.92 -2.09
C ASP A 151 4.75 -14.04 -0.56
N SER A 152 3.83 -13.35 0.15
CA SER A 152 3.71 -13.44 1.61
C SER A 152 3.37 -14.86 2.11
N PHE A 153 2.77 -15.71 1.27
CA PHE A 153 2.42 -17.09 1.62
C PHE A 153 3.51 -18.11 1.26
N ALA A 154 4.56 -17.73 0.52
CA ALA A 154 5.66 -18.62 0.16
C ALA A 154 6.47 -19.13 1.38
N PRO A 155 6.85 -18.28 2.36
CA PRO A 155 7.52 -18.76 3.56
C PRO A 155 6.55 -19.39 4.57
N PRO A 156 7.05 -20.24 5.49
CA PRO A 156 6.28 -20.74 6.63
C PRO A 156 5.70 -19.59 7.47
N ILE A 157 4.55 -19.80 8.11
CA ILE A 157 3.83 -18.74 8.86
C ILE A 157 4.71 -18.02 9.90
N ALA A 158 5.65 -18.72 10.54
CA ALA A 158 6.55 -18.17 11.55
C ALA A 158 7.63 -17.22 10.99
N GLU A 159 7.87 -17.25 9.68
CA GLU A 159 8.88 -16.45 8.98
C GLU A 159 8.24 -15.34 8.13
N ARG A 160 6.90 -15.24 8.11
CA ARG A 160 6.19 -14.21 7.36
C ARG A 160 6.42 -12.85 7.99
N THR A 161 6.60 -11.85 7.13
CA THR A 161 6.76 -10.45 7.50
C THR A 161 5.53 -9.61 7.16
N ASP A 162 4.57 -10.18 6.43
CA ASP A 162 3.31 -9.54 6.05
C ASP A 162 2.14 -10.29 6.66
N VAL A 163 1.08 -9.54 6.98
CA VAL A 163 -0.23 -10.06 7.36
C VAL A 163 -1.21 -9.79 6.23
N VAL A 164 -1.96 -10.81 5.86
CA VAL A 164 -3.04 -10.72 4.88
C VAL A 164 -4.37 -10.94 5.61
N TRP A 165 -5.35 -10.09 5.36
CA TRP A 165 -6.69 -10.24 5.91
C TRP A 165 -7.75 -9.71 4.96
N LEU A 166 -8.96 -10.23 5.11
CA LEU A 166 -10.15 -9.76 4.43
C LEU A 166 -11.03 -9.01 5.43
N ASP A 167 -11.43 -7.80 5.08
CA ASP A 167 -12.47 -7.07 5.79
C ASP A 167 -13.74 -6.97 4.94
N HIS A 168 -14.87 -6.81 5.62
CA HIS A 168 -16.16 -6.48 5.02
C HIS A 168 -16.61 -5.13 5.57
N GLU A 169 -16.32 -4.08 4.82
CA GLU A 169 -16.70 -2.74 5.21
C GLU A 169 -18.17 -2.46 4.87
N GLU A 170 -18.90 -1.86 5.79
CA GLU A 170 -20.28 -1.47 5.53
C GLU A 170 -20.32 -0.22 4.65
N GLN A 171 -20.92 -0.34 3.47
CA GLN A 171 -21.12 0.81 2.61
C GLN A 171 -22.20 1.71 3.22
N ARG A 172 -21.77 2.90 3.67
CA ARG A 172 -22.61 3.90 4.35
C ARG A 172 -23.94 4.10 3.60
N GLY A 173 -25.04 3.70 4.24
CA GLY A 173 -26.40 3.97 3.78
C GLY A 173 -27.05 2.92 2.86
N SER A 174 -26.32 1.88 2.40
CA SER A 174 -26.91 0.79 1.60
C SER A 174 -27.01 -0.54 2.34
N GLY A 175 -26.26 -0.72 3.44
CA GLY A 175 -26.11 -2.01 4.11
C GLY A 175 -25.39 -3.06 3.26
N ALA A 176 -24.87 -2.66 2.09
CA ALA A 176 -24.08 -3.54 1.24
C ALA A 176 -22.67 -3.68 1.81
N VAL A 177 -22.16 -4.90 1.73
CA VAL A 177 -20.80 -5.23 2.17
C VAL A 177 -19.81 -4.93 1.03
N ASN A 178 -18.76 -4.19 1.36
CA ASN A 178 -17.63 -3.92 0.48
C ASN A 178 -16.43 -4.77 0.96
N PRO A 179 -16.09 -5.89 0.28
CA PRO A 179 -14.93 -6.68 0.64
C PRO A 179 -13.63 -5.94 0.32
N VAL A 180 -12.67 -5.99 1.24
CA VAL A 180 -11.33 -5.42 1.07
C VAL A 180 -10.30 -6.46 1.46
N LEU A 181 -9.53 -6.94 0.48
CA LEU A 181 -8.36 -7.76 0.77
C LEU A 181 -7.16 -6.83 1.02
N ARG A 182 -6.49 -7.01 2.15
CA ARG A 182 -5.38 -6.17 2.59
C ARG A 182 -4.12 -6.99 2.81
N VAL A 183 -2.97 -6.37 2.53
CA VAL A 183 -1.65 -6.88 2.90
C VAL A 183 -0.82 -5.77 3.51
N ALA A 184 -0.32 -5.98 4.72
CA ALA A 184 0.46 -4.99 5.45
C ALA A 184 1.65 -5.64 6.18
N PRO A 185 2.75 -4.90 6.40
CA PRO A 185 3.88 -5.45 7.12
C PRO A 185 3.54 -5.64 8.60
N LEU A 186 4.04 -6.71 9.20
CA LEU A 186 3.96 -6.94 10.65
C LEU A 186 4.63 -5.84 11.47
N SER A 187 5.66 -5.21 10.89
CA SER A 187 6.38 -4.11 11.52
C SER A 187 6.97 -3.19 10.45
N VAL A 188 6.95 -1.89 10.73
CA VAL A 188 7.60 -0.84 9.93
C VAL A 188 8.87 -0.30 10.60
N ALA A 189 9.32 -0.94 11.69
CA ALA A 189 10.45 -0.49 12.50
C ALA A 189 11.74 -0.33 11.67
N ALA A 190 12.10 -1.33 10.86
CA ALA A 190 13.30 -1.27 10.02
C ALA A 190 13.21 -0.15 8.97
N LEU A 191 12.03 0.03 8.38
CA LEU A 191 11.79 1.09 7.40
C LEU A 191 11.94 2.46 8.03
N LEU A 192 11.33 2.70 9.20
CA LEU A 192 11.46 3.94 9.95
C LEU A 192 12.92 4.21 10.35
N ALA A 193 13.61 3.21 10.88
CA ALA A 193 15.01 3.32 11.26
C ALA A 193 15.92 3.71 10.10
N GLU A 194 15.75 3.11 8.92
CA GLU A 194 16.56 3.38 7.74
C GLU A 194 16.17 4.71 7.08
N ARG A 195 14.89 4.86 6.74
CA ARG A 195 14.40 5.91 5.82
C ARG A 195 14.03 7.21 6.50
N VAL A 196 13.68 7.19 7.78
CA VAL A 196 13.33 8.40 8.53
C VAL A 196 14.48 8.79 9.46
N PHE A 197 14.87 7.90 10.36
CA PHE A 197 15.86 8.22 11.39
C PHE A 197 17.31 8.09 10.93
N GLY A 198 17.57 7.30 9.89
CA GLY A 198 18.87 7.19 9.24
C GLY A 198 19.16 8.36 8.28
N ALA A 199 18.10 9.01 7.76
CA ALA A 199 18.22 10.11 6.81
C ALA A 199 18.37 11.48 7.50
N SER A 200 17.72 11.69 8.64
CA SER A 200 17.63 12.99 9.30
C SER A 200 17.77 12.89 10.82
N THR A 201 18.28 13.94 11.47
CA THR A 201 18.26 14.04 12.93
C THR A 201 16.83 14.35 13.39
N ALA A 202 16.18 13.41 14.08
CA ALA A 202 14.78 13.51 14.46
C ALA A 202 14.56 13.86 15.95
N VAL A 203 13.61 14.75 16.21
CA VAL A 203 13.02 14.99 17.53
C VAL A 203 11.57 14.49 17.52
N LEU A 204 11.24 13.59 18.43
CA LEU A 204 9.91 12.99 18.57
C LEU A 204 9.23 13.54 19.81
N THR A 205 8.03 14.10 19.64
CA THR A 205 7.23 14.65 20.74
C THR A 205 5.86 13.98 20.78
N SER A 206 5.38 13.65 21.99
CA SER A 206 3.98 13.34 22.23
C SER A 206 3.70 13.27 23.74
N ALA A 207 2.46 13.52 24.14
CA ALA A 207 1.99 13.39 25.51
C ALA A 207 1.97 11.94 26.03
N THR A 208 1.91 10.94 25.14
CA THR A 208 1.62 9.53 25.48
C THR A 208 2.76 8.57 25.15
N LEU A 209 3.99 9.07 24.95
CA LEU A 209 5.13 8.23 24.53
C LEU A 209 5.51 7.14 25.53
N THR A 210 5.29 7.35 26.83
CA THR A 210 5.64 6.36 27.85
C THR A 210 4.43 5.48 28.15
N LEU A 211 4.36 4.32 27.50
CA LEU A 211 3.45 3.25 27.90
C LEU A 211 4.09 2.49 29.08
N GLY A 212 3.49 2.57 30.27
CA GLY A 212 4.01 1.88 31.46
C GLY A 212 5.31 2.47 32.06
N GLY A 213 5.64 3.73 31.73
CA GLY A 213 6.78 4.45 32.32
C GLY A 213 8.12 4.22 31.62
N SER A 214 8.14 3.49 30.49
CA SER A 214 9.32 3.33 29.63
C SER A 214 9.04 3.76 28.18
N PHE A 215 10.09 4.08 27.44
CA PHE A 215 10.05 4.35 26.00
C PHE A 215 10.32 3.09 25.15
N ASP A 216 10.65 1.95 25.76
CA ASP A 216 11.12 0.76 25.05
C ASP A 216 10.15 0.30 23.96
N ALA A 217 8.84 0.29 24.25
CA ALA A 217 7.82 -0.10 23.28
C ALA A 217 7.80 0.80 22.04
N MET A 218 7.92 2.12 22.22
CA MET A 218 7.98 3.06 21.10
C MET A 218 9.33 2.95 20.37
N ALA A 219 10.43 2.82 21.11
CA ALA A 219 11.76 2.64 20.54
C ALA A 219 11.84 1.36 19.68
N GLU A 220 11.22 0.26 20.11
CA GLU A 220 11.12 -0.98 19.34
C GLU A 220 10.26 -0.80 18.09
N ALA A 221 9.07 -0.20 18.21
CA ALA A 221 8.17 0.08 17.08
C ALA A 221 8.81 0.98 16.00
N TRP A 222 9.74 1.85 16.41
CA TRP A 222 10.48 2.76 15.54
C TRP A 222 11.84 2.23 15.07
N GLY A 223 12.24 1.03 15.53
CA GLY A 223 13.55 0.45 15.20
C GLY A 223 14.74 1.19 15.82
N LEU A 224 14.50 1.97 16.89
CA LEU A 224 15.50 2.73 17.64
C LEU A 224 16.02 1.98 18.88
N ALA A 225 15.36 0.89 19.27
CA ALA A 225 15.85 0.04 20.33
C ALA A 225 17.26 -0.47 19.99
N ARG A 226 18.22 -0.23 20.89
CA ARG A 226 19.54 -0.84 20.76
C ARG A 226 19.35 -2.35 20.84
N GLY A 227 19.86 -3.07 19.84
CA GLY A 227 20.00 -4.53 19.93
C GLY A 227 20.76 -4.91 21.22
N PRO A 228 20.61 -6.16 21.69
CA PRO A 228 21.26 -6.63 22.92
C PRO A 228 22.78 -6.42 22.91
#